data_AF-A0A4Y9YAQ8-F1
#
_entry.id   AF-A0A4Y9YAQ8-F1
#
_cell.length_a   1.000
_cell.length_b   1.000
_cell.length_c   1.000
_cell.angle_alpha   90.00
_cell.angle_beta   90.00
_cell.angle_gamma   90.00
#
_symmetry.space_group_name_H-M   'P 1'
#
loop_
_entity.id
_entity.type
_entity.pdbx_description
1 polymer ?
#
loop_
_entity_poly.entity_id
_entity_poly.type
_entity_poly.pdbx_seq_one_letter_code
_entity_poly.pdbx_strand_id
1 'polypeptide(L)'
;MLKEIDAYVVTSAPAGIKSVAIRPAWVITAHIPSLTRWSLALDFRSLTMITSVRYLSLLTSLTAIAASVPAARGDGPAGSGAGYNTSRVGPDNANCTRQIYQLDLTSSNVVFQNVDPNANQTYITSLFQTFLPSMSNFTGMYESTQQQNVVNNYSLSGTLCTPKNGTKNPSHVQYLIHGVGFDSSYWDFAASEEYSYVRAAADAGYTTFRYDRLGTGLSEKPSDAYNVVQSPTDLAIAIRFAQMLRSGDIGGQKFDKIVGVGHSYGSVQVQAITAHVPTALDAALLQGFSNNGTGQGPFLAGGSYSIATEVFPDRFSADELTNAYLVTAVPQANQFDFFYFPYFSAAAFNLTRATEQPATQGVLFTQTAIMGTAHEFTGPVHVVTGAQDLPFCYRDCYAVPPDAKYPNIPAYAQELYPKTSNFSVYIPANTGHAVNQHYSAPDVYQEMLAFVDSALM
;
A
#
# COMPACT_ATOMS: atom_id res chain seq x y z
N MET A 1 40.39 41.83 -1.62
CA MET A 1 41.53 40.89 -1.77
C MET A 1 40.91 39.62 -2.32
N LEU A 2 41.18 39.19 -3.56
CA LEU A 2 42.46 38.64 -4.08
C LEU A 2 42.86 37.37 -3.29
N LYS A 3 43.03 36.19 -3.91
CA LYS A 3 43.31 35.91 -5.34
C LYS A 3 42.75 34.56 -5.82
N GLU A 4 42.51 34.45 -7.13
CA GLU A 4 42.35 33.20 -7.89
C GLU A 4 43.72 32.63 -8.33
N ILE A 5 43.78 31.31 -8.59
CA ILE A 5 44.70 30.54 -9.47
C ILE A 5 43.98 29.20 -9.76
N ASP A 6 43.88 28.62 -10.95
CA ASP A 6 43.91 29.11 -12.34
C ASP A 6 43.17 28.07 -13.23
N ALA A 7 42.78 28.43 -14.46
CA ALA A 7 42.14 27.52 -15.43
C ALA A 7 43.00 27.29 -16.68
N TYR A 8 42.80 26.17 -17.39
CA TYR A 8 43.48 25.90 -18.68
C TYR A 8 42.57 25.25 -19.75
N VAL A 9 42.82 25.65 -21.00
CA VAL A 9 42.10 25.33 -22.26
C VAL A 9 43.12 25.58 -23.41
N VAL A 10 43.07 25.04 -24.63
CA VAL A 10 42.03 24.26 -25.35
C VAL A 10 42.56 22.82 -25.69
N THR A 11 42.48 22.14 -26.85
CA THR A 11 42.09 22.45 -28.25
C THR A 11 41.52 21.19 -28.96
N SER A 12 40.85 21.39 -30.10
CA SER A 12 40.08 20.41 -30.88
C SER A 12 40.88 19.50 -31.85
N ALA A 13 40.54 18.20 -31.88
CA ALA A 13 40.16 17.36 -33.06
C ALA A 13 41.12 17.26 -34.31
N PRO A 14 40.84 16.46 -35.39
CA PRO A 14 39.80 15.42 -35.60
C PRO A 14 40.29 14.08 -36.28
N ALA A 15 39.34 13.14 -36.47
CA ALA A 15 39.20 12.15 -37.57
C ALA A 15 40.08 10.86 -37.64
N GLY A 16 39.43 9.73 -38.01
CA GLY A 16 40.05 8.46 -38.41
C GLY A 16 39.04 7.29 -38.48
N ILE A 17 38.97 6.56 -39.61
CA ILE A 17 37.97 5.50 -39.89
C ILE A 17 38.63 4.13 -40.10
N LYS A 18 38.10 3.05 -39.52
CA LYS A 18 37.87 1.75 -40.22
C LYS A 18 37.11 0.70 -39.39
N SER A 19 36.35 -0.13 -40.10
CA SER A 19 35.57 -1.27 -39.60
C SER A 19 36.21 -2.61 -40.01
N VAL A 20 36.07 -3.64 -39.17
CA VAL A 20 36.18 -5.05 -39.56
C VAL A 20 35.18 -5.88 -38.73
N ALA A 21 34.48 -6.80 -39.38
CA ALA A 21 33.73 -7.88 -38.74
C ALA A 21 33.97 -9.18 -39.52
N ILE A 22 34.11 -10.32 -38.83
CA ILE A 22 34.10 -11.68 -39.41
C ILE A 22 33.68 -12.72 -38.36
N ARG A 23 32.89 -13.69 -38.83
CA ARG A 23 32.54 -15.03 -38.30
C ARG A 23 32.28 -15.91 -39.56
N PRO A 24 32.02 -17.24 -39.52
CA PRO A 24 31.96 -18.18 -38.39
C PRO A 24 32.75 -19.51 -38.59
N ALA A 25 32.60 -20.41 -37.61
CA ALA A 25 32.56 -21.89 -37.73
C ALA A 25 33.81 -22.71 -38.16
N TRP A 26 33.97 -23.87 -37.51
CA TRP A 26 33.85 -25.21 -38.13
C TRP A 26 33.55 -26.27 -37.04
N VAL A 27 32.92 -27.39 -37.40
CA VAL A 27 32.62 -28.54 -36.53
C VAL A 27 33.11 -29.81 -37.24
N ILE A 28 33.75 -30.73 -36.53
CA ILE A 28 34.16 -32.05 -37.04
C ILE A 28 33.93 -33.12 -35.96
N THR A 29 33.36 -34.27 -36.35
CA THR A 29 33.03 -35.38 -35.45
C THR A 29 33.35 -36.73 -36.12
N ALA A 30 34.34 -37.48 -35.61
CA ALA A 30 34.63 -38.89 -35.94
C ALA A 30 35.62 -39.44 -34.88
N HIS A 31 35.23 -40.37 -34.00
CA HIS A 31 35.22 -41.84 -34.16
C HIS A 31 36.58 -42.55 -33.86
N ILE A 32 36.51 -43.68 -33.16
CA ILE A 32 37.61 -44.38 -32.46
C ILE A 32 37.79 -45.80 -33.01
N PRO A 33 39.04 -46.32 -33.10
CA PRO A 33 39.27 -47.74 -32.84
C PRO A 33 40.48 -48.06 -31.93
N SER A 34 40.18 -48.65 -30.76
CA SER A 34 40.87 -49.78 -30.10
C SER A 34 42.41 -49.93 -30.01
N LEU A 35 42.90 -50.03 -28.75
CA LEU A 35 44.05 -50.85 -28.27
C LEU A 35 45.47 -50.40 -28.70
N THR A 36 46.57 -50.62 -27.93
CA THR A 36 46.82 -51.58 -26.83
C THR A 36 47.84 -51.06 -25.77
N ARG A 37 47.63 -51.43 -24.49
CA ARG A 37 48.56 -51.46 -23.31
C ARG A 37 49.95 -50.79 -23.37
N TRP A 38 50.25 -49.93 -22.39
CA TRP A 38 51.15 -50.19 -21.23
C TRP A 38 50.59 -49.38 -20.04
N SER A 39 50.15 -49.94 -18.90
CA SER A 39 50.88 -50.67 -17.83
C SER A 39 51.28 -49.77 -16.64
N LEU A 40 50.35 -49.53 -15.72
CA LEU A 40 50.67 -49.24 -14.31
C LEU A 40 49.51 -49.71 -13.41
N ALA A 41 49.84 -50.62 -12.49
CA ALA A 41 48.99 -51.14 -11.42
C ALA A 41 49.46 -50.51 -10.07
N LEU A 42 48.75 -50.55 -8.95
CA LEU A 42 47.67 -51.46 -8.54
C LEU A 42 46.37 -50.76 -8.14
N ASP A 43 45.28 -51.53 -8.22
CA ASP A 43 43.96 -51.30 -7.62
C ASP A 43 44.01 -51.60 -6.10
N PHE A 44 43.28 -50.84 -5.29
CA PHE A 44 42.65 -51.39 -4.10
C PHE A 44 41.27 -50.75 -3.86
N ARG A 45 40.26 -51.62 -3.73
CA ARG A 45 38.85 -51.25 -3.74
C ARG A 45 38.33 -50.81 -2.38
N SER A 46 37.30 -49.95 -2.45
CA SER A 46 36.14 -49.90 -1.54
C SER A 46 36.39 -50.02 -0.03
N LEU A 47 36.25 -48.89 0.68
CA LEU A 47 35.64 -48.91 2.01
C LEU A 47 34.73 -47.70 2.21
N THR A 48 33.53 -47.92 2.73
CA THR A 48 32.53 -46.88 3.00
C THR A 48 32.86 -46.14 4.29
N MET A 49 32.98 -44.81 4.26
CA MET A 49 33.08 -44.01 5.50
C MET A 49 31.71 -43.46 5.92
N ILE A 50 31.15 -44.09 6.95
CA ILE A 50 30.10 -43.51 7.79
C ILE A 50 30.60 -43.56 9.23
N THR A 51 30.91 -42.39 9.82
CA THR A 51 30.83 -42.17 11.28
C THR A 51 30.90 -40.67 11.63
N SER A 52 29.72 -40.11 11.92
CA SER A 52 29.44 -39.21 13.05
C SER A 52 30.60 -38.51 13.78
N VAL A 53 30.59 -37.18 13.77
CA VAL A 53 31.15 -36.34 14.85
C VAL A 53 29.99 -35.68 15.59
N ARG A 54 30.06 -35.64 16.93
CA ARG A 54 29.05 -35.02 17.80
C ARG A 54 29.46 -33.61 18.22
N TYR A 55 28.54 -32.66 18.15
CA TYR A 55 28.46 -31.52 19.06
C TYR A 55 27.11 -31.63 19.75
N LEU A 56 27.04 -32.20 20.96
CA LEU A 56 27.39 -31.59 22.25
C LEU A 56 26.39 -30.49 22.62
N SER A 57 25.29 -30.91 23.23
CA SER A 57 24.34 -30.06 23.92
C SER A 57 24.95 -29.49 25.20
N LEU A 58 25.04 -28.16 25.29
CA LEU A 58 25.16 -27.46 26.57
C LEU A 58 23.82 -26.79 26.89
N LEU A 59 23.17 -27.27 27.96
CA LEU A 59 22.13 -26.51 28.64
C LEU A 59 22.79 -25.42 29.49
N THR A 60 22.92 -24.22 28.94
CA THR A 60 23.17 -23.01 29.73
C THR A 60 21.88 -22.21 29.83
N SER A 61 21.18 -22.37 30.95
CA SER A 61 19.99 -21.58 31.28
C SER A 61 20.38 -20.14 31.62
N LEU A 62 20.66 -19.33 30.59
CA LEU A 62 20.53 -17.89 30.74
C LEU A 62 19.03 -17.57 30.78
N THR A 63 18.55 -17.19 31.95
CA THR A 63 17.32 -16.40 32.07
C THR A 63 17.58 -15.04 31.42
N ALA A 64 17.38 -14.98 30.10
CA ALA A 64 17.17 -13.71 29.43
C ALA A 64 15.93 -13.09 30.06
N ILE A 65 16.14 -12.16 30.99
CA ILE A 65 15.06 -11.32 31.51
C ILE A 65 14.54 -10.57 30.29
N ALA A 66 13.36 -10.99 29.83
CA ALA A 66 12.58 -10.20 28.90
C ALA A 66 12.26 -8.90 29.64
N ALA A 67 13.07 -7.88 29.39
CA ALA A 67 12.77 -6.51 29.75
C ALA A 67 11.57 -6.11 28.89
N SER A 68 10.38 -6.45 29.37
CA SER A 68 9.13 -5.87 28.94
C SER A 68 9.23 -4.37 29.21
N VAL A 69 9.75 -3.65 28.22
CA VAL A 69 9.51 -2.21 28.10
C VAL A 69 8.01 -2.06 28.26
N PRO A 70 7.50 -1.38 29.30
CA PRO A 70 6.08 -1.22 29.45
C PRO A 70 5.60 -0.44 28.24
N ALA A 71 4.81 -1.09 27.38
CA ALA A 71 3.93 -0.35 26.50
C ALA A 71 3.14 0.59 27.41
N ALA A 72 3.33 1.90 27.25
CA ALA A 72 2.75 2.87 28.16
C ALA A 72 1.24 2.65 28.17
N ARG A 73 0.66 2.37 29.35
CA ARG A 73 -0.78 2.22 29.50
C ARG A 73 -1.43 3.55 29.15
N GLY A 74 -1.85 3.67 27.90
CA GLY A 74 -2.94 4.55 27.54
C GLY A 74 -4.19 3.95 28.16
N ASP A 75 -4.56 4.42 29.35
CA ASP A 75 -5.83 4.10 30.01
C ASP A 75 -6.99 4.77 29.24
N GLY A 76 -7.16 4.36 27.98
CA GLY A 76 -8.31 4.68 27.15
C GLY A 76 -9.48 3.77 27.51
N PRO A 77 -10.72 4.26 27.42
CA PRO A 77 -11.89 3.47 27.80
C PRO A 77 -12.09 2.31 26.81
N ALA A 78 -12.12 1.08 27.32
CA ALA A 78 -12.64 -0.06 26.59
C ALA A 78 -14.12 0.20 26.24
N GLY A 79 -14.45 0.30 24.94
CA GLY A 79 -15.82 0.59 24.50
C GLY A 79 -15.98 1.19 23.10
N SER A 80 -14.92 1.70 22.45
CA SER A 80 -14.96 2.13 21.05
C SER A 80 -14.42 1.04 20.11
N GLY A 81 -15.28 0.46 19.28
CA GLY A 81 -14.97 -0.64 18.34
C GLY A 81 -13.93 -0.35 17.25
N ALA A 82 -13.22 0.77 17.29
CA ALA A 82 -12.04 1.00 16.47
C ALA A 82 -10.75 0.40 17.08
N GLY A 83 -10.81 -0.05 18.34
CA GLY A 83 -9.65 -0.58 19.06
C GLY A 83 -8.61 0.47 19.46
N TYR A 84 -8.97 1.75 19.49
CA TYR A 84 -8.14 2.86 20.01
C TYR A 84 -9.04 4.06 20.40
N ASN A 85 -8.45 5.12 20.96
CA ASN A 85 -9.17 6.33 21.37
C ASN A 85 -9.72 7.13 20.17
N THR A 86 -11.05 7.06 19.94
CA THR A 86 -11.74 7.74 18.84
C THR A 86 -12.24 9.15 19.16
N SER A 87 -11.86 9.76 20.29
CA SER A 87 -12.40 11.07 20.72
C SER A 87 -12.01 12.24 19.82
N ARG A 88 -10.85 12.16 19.15
CA ARG A 88 -10.43 13.16 18.15
C ARG A 88 -11.22 12.96 16.86
N VAL A 89 -12.09 13.92 16.56
CA VAL A 89 -12.87 13.98 15.31
C VAL A 89 -12.11 14.70 14.19
N GLY A 90 -11.22 15.62 14.54
CA GLY A 90 -10.46 16.44 13.59
C GLY A 90 -9.28 17.20 14.21
N PRO A 91 -8.54 17.99 13.42
CA PRO A 91 -7.62 19.01 13.92
C PRO A 91 -8.39 20.25 14.40
N ASP A 92 -7.77 21.08 15.23
CA ASP A 92 -8.44 22.21 15.89
C ASP A 92 -8.76 23.40 14.95
N ASN A 93 -8.14 23.48 13.76
CA ASN A 93 -8.41 24.48 12.73
C ASN A 93 -9.59 24.12 11.79
N ALA A 94 -10.17 22.92 11.95
CA ALA A 94 -11.31 22.45 11.16
C ALA A 94 -12.58 22.26 12.01
N ASN A 95 -13.73 22.46 11.40
CA ASN A 95 -15.03 22.02 11.89
C ASN A 95 -15.31 20.63 11.31
N CYS A 96 -15.03 19.59 12.10
CA CYS A 96 -15.18 18.20 11.67
C CYS A 96 -16.41 17.54 12.32
N THR A 97 -17.24 16.90 11.50
CA THR A 97 -18.44 16.16 11.91
C THR A 97 -18.30 14.71 11.46
N ARG A 98 -18.19 13.78 12.42
CA ARG A 98 -18.27 12.33 12.16
C ARG A 98 -19.73 11.87 12.20
N GLN A 99 -20.13 11.04 11.25
CA GLN A 99 -21.44 10.43 11.15
C GLN A 99 -21.29 8.95 10.78
N ILE A 100 -22.28 8.14 11.14
CA ILE A 100 -22.43 6.78 10.62
C ILE A 100 -23.44 6.83 9.48
N TYR A 101 -23.02 6.44 8.28
CA TYR A 101 -23.83 6.38 7.08
C TYR A 101 -24.28 4.94 6.83
N GLN A 102 -25.54 4.73 6.50
CA GLN A 102 -26.08 3.44 6.07
C GLN A 102 -26.09 3.41 4.54
N LEU A 103 -25.33 2.49 3.93
CA LEU A 103 -25.14 2.40 2.49
C LEU A 103 -25.74 1.11 1.94
N ASP A 104 -26.93 1.22 1.34
CA ASP A 104 -27.47 0.20 0.43
C ASP A 104 -26.65 0.16 -0.86
N LEU A 105 -26.06 -0.99 -1.20
CA LEU A 105 -25.32 -1.17 -2.45
C LEU A 105 -25.29 -2.62 -2.93
N THR A 106 -24.80 -2.79 -4.16
CA THR A 106 -24.51 -4.11 -4.76
C THR A 106 -23.09 -4.12 -5.30
N SER A 107 -22.33 -5.17 -5.02
CA SER A 107 -20.98 -5.41 -5.54
C SER A 107 -20.88 -6.78 -6.20
N SER A 108 -20.11 -6.88 -7.29
CA SER A 108 -19.85 -8.15 -7.99
C SER A 108 -18.55 -8.75 -7.46
N ASN A 109 -18.67 -9.68 -6.51
CA ASN A 109 -17.59 -10.15 -5.68
C ASN A 109 -16.95 -11.44 -6.22
N VAL A 110 -15.65 -11.61 -5.97
CA VAL A 110 -14.95 -12.90 -6.11
C VAL A 110 -15.52 -13.85 -5.06
N VAL A 111 -15.98 -15.04 -5.47
CA VAL A 111 -16.43 -16.06 -4.51
C VAL A 111 -15.24 -16.92 -4.11
N PHE A 112 -14.76 -16.70 -2.89
CA PHE A 112 -13.78 -17.57 -2.25
C PHE A 112 -14.43 -18.88 -1.80
N GLN A 113 -13.80 -19.98 -2.16
CA GLN A 113 -14.19 -21.35 -1.83
C GLN A 113 -13.06 -22.06 -1.10
N ASN A 114 -13.37 -23.12 -0.34
CA ASN A 114 -12.39 -23.89 0.44
C ASN A 114 -11.63 -23.08 1.52
N VAL A 115 -12.16 -21.91 1.89
CA VAL A 115 -11.67 -21.00 2.94
C VAL A 115 -12.52 -21.08 4.21
N ASP A 116 -11.92 -20.73 5.35
CA ASP A 116 -12.58 -20.61 6.66
C ASP A 116 -12.18 -19.27 7.32
N PRO A 117 -13.13 -18.36 7.63
CA PRO A 117 -12.83 -17.08 8.27
C PRO A 117 -12.33 -17.23 9.73
N ASN A 118 -12.55 -18.37 10.39
CA ASN A 118 -12.12 -18.65 11.75
C ASN A 118 -10.97 -19.68 11.85
N ALA A 119 -10.28 -19.92 10.73
CA ALA A 119 -9.12 -20.78 10.70
C ALA A 119 -7.98 -20.30 11.61
N ASN A 120 -7.05 -21.17 11.97
CA ASN A 120 -5.88 -20.81 12.78
C ASN A 120 -4.74 -20.20 11.94
N GLN A 121 -3.78 -19.57 12.62
CA GLN A 121 -2.64 -18.91 11.97
C GLN A 121 -1.86 -19.83 11.01
N THR A 122 -1.75 -21.13 11.30
CA THR A 122 -1.07 -22.09 10.42
C THR A 122 -1.76 -22.22 9.06
N TYR A 123 -3.09 -22.36 9.06
CA TYR A 123 -3.87 -22.42 7.82
C TYR A 123 -3.83 -21.07 7.08
N ILE A 124 -4.03 -19.96 7.80
CA ILE A 124 -3.97 -18.60 7.25
C ILE A 124 -2.63 -18.36 6.53
N THR A 125 -1.52 -18.72 7.18
CA THR A 125 -0.17 -18.64 6.60
C THR A 125 -0.02 -19.52 5.34
N SER A 126 -0.65 -20.69 5.31
CA SER A 126 -0.61 -21.59 4.13
C SER A 126 -1.32 -21.02 2.89
N LEU A 127 -2.32 -20.15 3.09
CA LEU A 127 -2.96 -19.42 1.99
C LEU A 127 -1.99 -18.40 1.37
N PHE A 128 -1.25 -17.63 2.17
CA PHE A 128 -0.19 -16.75 1.64
C PHE A 128 0.92 -17.56 0.95
N GLN A 129 1.34 -18.69 1.51
CA GLN A 129 2.31 -19.60 0.89
C GLN A 129 1.83 -20.17 -0.46
N THR A 130 0.52 -20.15 -0.73
CA THR A 130 -0.06 -20.62 -2.00
C THR A 130 -0.33 -19.47 -2.98
N PHE A 131 -0.79 -18.32 -2.48
CA PHE A 131 -1.06 -17.11 -3.26
C PHE A 131 0.22 -16.52 -3.86
N LEU A 132 1.26 -16.35 -3.04
CA LEU A 132 2.46 -15.58 -3.41
C LEU A 132 3.32 -16.24 -4.52
N PRO A 133 3.50 -17.58 -4.56
CA PRO A 133 4.26 -18.21 -5.66
C PRO A 133 3.48 -18.35 -6.96
N SER A 134 2.14 -18.39 -6.91
CA SER A 134 1.29 -18.51 -8.10
C SER A 134 -0.17 -18.14 -7.81
N MET A 135 -0.53 -16.87 -8.08
CA MET A 135 -1.91 -16.40 -7.99
C MET A 135 -2.87 -17.23 -8.86
N SER A 136 -2.44 -17.70 -10.04
CA SER A 136 -3.27 -18.54 -10.92
C SER A 136 -3.57 -19.93 -10.33
N ASN A 137 -2.63 -20.52 -9.59
CA ASN A 137 -2.88 -21.77 -8.87
C ASN A 137 -3.81 -21.52 -7.67
N PHE A 138 -3.64 -20.39 -6.97
CA PHE A 138 -4.51 -19.99 -5.87
C PHE A 138 -5.96 -19.80 -6.36
N THR A 139 -6.19 -19.00 -7.42
CA THR A 139 -7.49 -18.85 -8.08
C THR A 139 -8.11 -20.21 -8.41
N GLY A 140 -7.34 -21.12 -9.02
CA GLY A 140 -7.81 -22.46 -9.38
C GLY A 140 -8.18 -23.39 -8.21
N MET A 141 -7.83 -23.06 -6.97
CA MET A 141 -8.15 -23.84 -5.76
C MET A 141 -9.11 -23.14 -4.80
N TYR A 142 -9.05 -21.81 -4.73
CA TYR A 142 -9.71 -20.99 -3.71
C TYR A 142 -10.71 -19.98 -4.25
N GLU A 143 -10.85 -19.83 -5.57
CA GLU A 143 -11.80 -18.89 -6.17
C GLU A 143 -12.73 -19.62 -7.15
N SER A 144 -14.00 -19.20 -7.20
CA SER A 144 -14.95 -19.65 -8.20
C SER A 144 -14.73 -18.93 -9.53
N THR A 145 -15.03 -19.60 -10.64
CA THR A 145 -15.12 -18.95 -11.97
C THR A 145 -16.38 -18.08 -12.12
N GLN A 146 -17.28 -18.10 -11.13
CA GLN A 146 -18.47 -17.25 -11.06
C GLN A 146 -18.29 -16.17 -9.98
N GLN A 147 -18.59 -14.93 -10.34
CA GLN A 147 -18.76 -13.85 -9.36
C GLN A 147 -20.15 -13.89 -8.72
N GLN A 148 -20.27 -13.37 -7.51
CA GLN A 148 -21.53 -13.24 -6.77
C GLN A 148 -21.92 -11.77 -6.62
N ASN A 149 -23.16 -11.43 -6.98
CA ASN A 149 -23.74 -10.15 -6.58
C ASN A 149 -24.04 -10.18 -5.08
N VAL A 150 -23.24 -9.47 -4.29
CA VAL A 150 -23.48 -9.22 -2.86
C VAL A 150 -24.32 -7.95 -2.75
N VAL A 151 -25.56 -8.10 -2.30
CA VAL A 151 -26.48 -6.99 -2.01
C VAL A 151 -26.56 -6.86 -0.49
N ASN A 152 -26.20 -5.70 0.06
CA ASN A 152 -26.26 -5.48 1.50
C ASN A 152 -26.42 -3.99 1.85
N ASN A 153 -26.77 -3.72 3.12
CA ASN A 153 -26.74 -2.41 3.74
C ASN A 153 -25.55 -2.37 4.71
N TYR A 154 -24.62 -1.43 4.54
CA TYR A 154 -23.42 -1.34 5.38
C TYR A 154 -23.40 -0.08 6.25
N SER A 155 -23.00 -0.25 7.51
CA SER A 155 -22.93 0.82 8.53
C SER A 155 -21.51 1.39 8.64
N LEU A 156 -21.24 2.52 7.97
CA LEU A 156 -19.88 3.05 7.79
C LEU A 156 -19.63 4.42 8.42
N SER A 157 -18.49 4.56 9.09
CA SER A 157 -17.99 5.80 9.71
C SER A 157 -17.39 6.73 8.67
N GLY A 158 -17.96 7.93 8.52
CA GLY A 158 -17.42 9.00 7.68
C GLY A 158 -17.30 10.32 8.44
N THR A 159 -16.31 11.14 8.09
CA THR A 159 -16.02 12.44 8.71
C THR A 159 -15.87 13.50 7.62
N LEU A 160 -16.74 14.52 7.66
CA LEU A 160 -16.62 15.73 6.85
C LEU A 160 -15.97 16.83 7.68
N CYS A 161 -14.93 17.48 7.14
CA CYS A 161 -14.22 18.60 7.77
C CYS A 161 -14.25 19.84 6.86
N THR A 162 -14.68 20.98 7.40
CA THR A 162 -14.59 22.30 6.74
C THR A 162 -13.62 23.23 7.48
N PRO A 163 -12.91 24.15 6.78
CA PRO A 163 -12.03 25.13 7.42
C PRO A 163 -12.77 26.05 8.39
N LYS A 164 -12.20 26.34 9.57
CA LYS A 164 -12.74 27.39 10.46
C LYS A 164 -12.48 28.80 9.93
N ASN A 165 -11.38 28.99 9.20
CA ASN A 165 -10.95 30.29 8.66
C ASN A 165 -11.61 30.64 7.31
N GLY A 166 -12.58 29.84 6.85
CA GLY A 166 -13.31 30.01 5.59
C GLY A 166 -12.85 29.06 4.49
N THR A 167 -13.80 28.53 3.71
CA THR A 167 -13.53 27.65 2.57
C THR A 167 -13.28 28.48 1.30
N LYS A 168 -12.21 28.16 0.54
CA LYS A 168 -11.91 28.75 -0.79
C LYS A 168 -13.10 28.65 -1.74
N ASN A 169 -13.72 27.46 -1.81
CA ASN A 169 -14.97 27.23 -2.52
C ASN A 169 -15.80 26.17 -1.76
N PRO A 170 -17.05 26.48 -1.33
CA PRO A 170 -17.89 25.55 -0.57
C PRO A 170 -18.43 24.37 -1.39
N SER A 171 -18.43 24.40 -2.73
CA SER A 171 -18.83 23.25 -3.55
C SER A 171 -17.66 22.37 -4.02
N HIS A 172 -16.47 22.57 -3.46
CA HIS A 172 -15.28 21.73 -3.72
C HIS A 172 -14.94 20.87 -2.49
N VAL A 173 -14.60 19.59 -2.72
CA VAL A 173 -14.14 18.66 -1.66
C VAL A 173 -13.00 17.77 -2.13
N GLN A 174 -12.08 17.47 -1.20
CA GLN A 174 -11.12 16.38 -1.34
C GLN A 174 -11.70 15.12 -0.69
N TYR A 175 -11.86 14.04 -1.45
CA TYR A 175 -12.40 12.77 -0.98
C TYR A 175 -11.24 11.80 -0.69
N LEU A 176 -10.98 11.56 0.60
CA LEU A 176 -9.77 10.92 1.11
C LEU A 176 -9.99 9.43 1.45
N ILE A 177 -9.23 8.53 0.83
CA ILE A 177 -9.34 7.06 0.97
C ILE A 177 -8.02 6.46 1.48
N HIS A 178 -8.04 5.69 2.57
CA HIS A 178 -6.84 5.16 3.22
C HIS A 178 -6.41 3.77 2.72
N GLY A 179 -5.13 3.43 2.95
CA GLY A 179 -4.55 2.12 2.64
C GLY A 179 -4.97 0.97 3.58
N VAL A 180 -4.38 -0.20 3.35
CA VAL A 180 -4.40 -1.33 4.31
C VAL A 180 -3.49 -1.01 5.51
N GLY A 181 -3.80 -1.55 6.69
CA GLY A 181 -3.09 -1.23 7.95
C GLY A 181 -3.59 0.03 8.66
N PHE A 182 -4.51 0.80 8.04
CA PHE A 182 -5.01 2.09 8.52
C PHE A 182 -6.54 2.20 8.47
N ASP A 183 -7.07 3.27 9.08
CA ASP A 183 -8.42 3.82 8.87
C ASP A 183 -8.32 5.31 8.44
N SER A 184 -9.41 6.08 8.54
CA SER A 184 -9.41 7.50 8.16
C SER A 184 -8.46 8.38 8.98
N SER A 185 -7.96 7.93 10.13
CA SER A 185 -6.96 8.66 10.92
C SER A 185 -5.61 8.81 10.22
N TYR A 186 -5.33 8.02 9.17
CA TYR A 186 -4.16 8.22 8.28
C TYR A 186 -4.07 9.64 7.72
N TRP A 187 -5.21 10.25 7.38
CA TRP A 187 -5.30 11.60 6.82
C TRP A 187 -5.21 12.72 7.86
N ASP A 188 -5.25 12.36 9.14
CA ASP A 188 -5.33 13.30 10.26
C ASP A 188 -4.46 12.77 11.41
N PHE A 189 -3.24 12.37 11.07
CA PHE A 189 -2.39 11.59 11.96
C PHE A 189 -2.03 12.39 13.22
N ALA A 190 -1.95 11.71 14.38
CA ALA A 190 -1.96 12.38 15.69
C ALA A 190 -0.60 12.55 16.37
N ALA A 191 0.51 12.13 15.74
CA ALA A 191 1.84 12.17 16.35
C ALA A 191 2.48 13.58 16.38
N SER A 192 2.03 14.47 15.49
CA SER A 192 2.34 15.91 15.45
C SER A 192 1.25 16.59 14.63
N GLU A 193 1.03 17.89 14.83
CA GLU A 193 0.15 18.69 13.97
C GLU A 193 0.57 18.65 12.49
N GLU A 194 1.89 18.66 12.27
CA GLU A 194 2.56 18.60 10.96
C GLU A 194 2.23 17.33 10.15
N TYR A 195 1.75 16.26 10.82
CA TYR A 195 1.36 15.01 10.17
C TYR A 195 -0.13 14.92 9.83
N SER A 196 -0.95 15.92 10.15
CA SER A 196 -2.36 15.95 9.73
C SER A 196 -2.51 16.61 8.34
N TYR A 197 -2.78 15.80 7.31
CA TYR A 197 -3.13 16.32 5.99
C TYR A 197 -4.42 17.15 6.04
N VAL A 198 -5.40 16.75 6.86
CA VAL A 198 -6.64 17.50 7.08
C VAL A 198 -6.38 18.85 7.75
N ARG A 199 -5.35 19.00 8.60
CA ARG A 199 -4.90 20.32 9.10
C ARG A 199 -4.39 21.18 7.97
N ALA A 200 -3.44 20.68 7.19
CA ALA A 200 -2.87 21.41 6.06
C ALA A 200 -3.92 21.79 5.00
N ALA A 201 -4.85 20.89 4.70
CA ALA A 201 -5.98 21.14 3.79
C ALA A 201 -6.93 22.21 4.34
N ALA A 202 -7.21 22.21 5.65
CA ALA A 202 -8.03 23.23 6.29
C ALA A 202 -7.34 24.62 6.34
N ASP A 203 -6.02 24.68 6.59
CA ASP A 203 -5.25 25.93 6.52
C ASP A 203 -5.17 26.47 5.08
N ALA A 204 -5.10 25.59 4.08
CA ALA A 204 -5.21 25.93 2.67
C ALA A 204 -6.67 26.20 2.20
N GLY A 205 -7.66 26.15 3.10
CA GLY A 205 -9.04 26.54 2.83
C GLY A 205 -9.91 25.50 2.10
N TYR A 206 -9.59 24.20 2.18
CA TYR A 206 -10.36 23.13 1.53
C TYR A 206 -11.26 22.34 2.49
N THR A 207 -12.40 21.89 1.97
CA THR A 207 -13.22 20.84 2.59
C THR A 207 -12.60 19.47 2.32
N THR A 208 -12.58 18.58 3.31
CA THR A 208 -12.19 17.17 3.14
C THR A 208 -13.27 16.23 3.66
N PHE A 209 -13.58 15.17 2.92
CA PHE A 209 -14.37 14.04 3.42
C PHE A 209 -13.49 12.78 3.48
N ARG A 210 -13.49 12.08 4.61
CA ARG A 210 -12.74 10.83 4.82
C ARG A 210 -13.63 9.79 5.49
N TYR A 211 -13.40 8.50 5.25
CA TYR A 211 -14.19 7.42 5.85
C TYR A 211 -13.30 6.26 6.30
N ASP A 212 -13.75 5.53 7.32
CA ASP A 212 -13.16 4.27 7.71
C ASP A 212 -13.77 3.19 6.79
N ARG A 213 -12.93 2.44 6.07
CA ARG A 213 -13.40 1.39 5.16
C ARG A 213 -14.01 0.20 5.91
N LEU A 214 -14.77 -0.62 5.20
CA LEU A 214 -15.41 -1.83 5.73
C LEU A 214 -14.34 -2.72 6.39
N GLY A 215 -14.59 -3.16 7.63
CA GLY A 215 -13.62 -3.90 8.43
C GLY A 215 -12.65 -3.07 9.27
N THR A 216 -12.68 -1.73 9.20
CA THR A 216 -11.71 -0.84 9.91
C THR A 216 -12.38 0.26 10.73
N GLY A 217 -11.68 0.78 11.75
CA GLY A 217 -12.10 1.96 12.49
C GLY A 217 -13.48 1.82 13.15
N LEU A 218 -14.31 2.87 13.05
CA LEU A 218 -15.69 2.86 13.56
C LEU A 218 -16.72 2.32 12.54
N SER A 219 -16.27 1.75 11.42
CA SER A 219 -17.14 1.06 10.48
C SER A 219 -17.44 -0.38 10.91
N GLU A 220 -18.52 -0.91 10.35
CA GLU A 220 -18.93 -2.31 10.44
C GLU A 220 -17.80 -3.26 10.02
N LYS A 221 -17.72 -4.42 10.69
CA LYS A 221 -16.71 -5.46 10.44
C LYS A 221 -17.41 -6.81 10.22
N PRO A 222 -17.92 -7.08 9.00
CA PRO A 222 -18.61 -8.32 8.69
C PRO A 222 -17.74 -9.54 8.96
N SER A 223 -18.31 -10.60 9.54
CA SER A 223 -17.60 -11.83 9.87
C SER A 223 -17.06 -12.58 8.64
N ASP A 224 -17.70 -12.42 7.47
CA ASP A 224 -17.22 -12.94 6.20
C ASP A 224 -16.11 -12.05 5.61
N ALA A 225 -14.92 -12.23 6.18
CA ALA A 225 -13.66 -11.61 5.77
C ALA A 225 -13.14 -12.06 4.38
N TYR A 226 -13.89 -12.88 3.64
CA TYR A 226 -13.50 -13.33 2.29
C TYR A 226 -14.50 -12.83 1.23
N ASN A 227 -15.77 -13.22 1.32
CA ASN A 227 -16.78 -12.97 0.29
C ASN A 227 -17.50 -11.64 0.45
N VAL A 228 -17.48 -11.02 1.64
CA VAL A 228 -18.08 -9.70 1.88
C VAL A 228 -17.01 -8.61 1.92
N VAL A 229 -15.99 -8.75 2.77
CA VAL A 229 -14.94 -7.73 2.93
C VAL A 229 -13.79 -7.97 1.94
N GLN A 230 -13.95 -7.44 0.74
CA GLN A 230 -13.03 -7.57 -0.40
C GLN A 230 -13.12 -6.37 -1.36
N SER A 231 -12.21 -6.30 -2.34
CA SER A 231 -12.00 -5.08 -3.12
C SER A 231 -13.16 -4.61 -4.01
N PRO A 232 -14.02 -5.46 -4.59
CA PRO A 232 -15.21 -5.02 -5.30
C PRO A 232 -16.27 -4.37 -4.37
N THR A 233 -16.37 -4.81 -3.11
CA THR A 233 -17.24 -4.18 -2.10
C THR A 233 -16.69 -2.80 -1.69
N ASP A 234 -15.39 -2.72 -1.39
CA ASP A 234 -14.70 -1.46 -1.09
C ASP A 234 -14.87 -0.44 -2.24
N LEU A 235 -14.73 -0.87 -3.50
CA LEU A 235 -14.98 -0.02 -4.67
C LEU A 235 -16.43 0.46 -4.74
N ALA A 236 -17.41 -0.43 -4.53
CA ALA A 236 -18.83 -0.05 -4.57
C ALA A 236 -19.18 0.95 -3.45
N ILE A 237 -18.61 0.77 -2.26
CA ILE A 237 -18.67 1.74 -1.14
C ILE A 237 -18.07 3.08 -1.58
N ALA A 238 -16.88 3.08 -2.18
CA ALA A 238 -16.18 4.29 -2.55
C ALA A 238 -16.90 5.10 -3.64
N ILE A 239 -17.45 4.40 -4.64
CA ILE A 239 -18.35 4.99 -5.66
C ILE A 239 -19.60 5.58 -4.98
N ARG A 240 -20.20 4.87 -4.02
CA ARG A 240 -21.43 5.32 -3.36
C ARG A 240 -21.20 6.58 -2.52
N PHE A 241 -20.08 6.67 -1.79
CA PHE A 241 -19.70 7.91 -1.09
C PHE A 241 -19.42 9.07 -2.04
N ALA A 242 -18.75 8.85 -3.18
CA ALA A 242 -18.57 9.88 -4.20
C ALA A 242 -19.92 10.39 -4.74
N GLN A 243 -20.89 9.50 -4.99
CA GLN A 243 -22.26 9.90 -5.35
C GLN A 243 -22.93 10.75 -4.26
N MET A 244 -22.79 10.37 -2.99
CA MET A 244 -23.38 11.08 -1.85
C MET A 244 -22.80 12.49 -1.64
N LEU A 245 -21.54 12.72 -2.04
CA LEU A 245 -20.94 14.06 -2.12
C LEU A 245 -21.54 14.88 -3.28
N ARG A 246 -21.84 14.27 -4.43
CA ARG A 246 -22.51 14.96 -5.55
C ARG A 246 -23.96 15.33 -5.25
N SER A 247 -24.72 14.44 -4.62
CA SER A 247 -26.14 14.66 -4.28
C SER A 247 -26.32 15.63 -3.10
N GLY A 248 -25.33 15.75 -2.21
CA GLY A 248 -25.39 16.54 -0.99
C GLY A 248 -25.90 15.76 0.23
N ASP A 249 -26.00 14.44 0.13
CA ASP A 249 -26.40 13.56 1.24
C ASP A 249 -25.36 13.56 2.38
N ILE A 250 -24.12 13.99 2.10
CA ILE A 250 -23.07 14.24 3.10
C ILE A 250 -23.02 15.73 3.43
N GLY A 251 -23.29 16.08 4.70
CA GLY A 251 -23.19 17.45 5.20
C GLY A 251 -24.26 18.44 4.71
N GLY A 252 -25.16 18.04 3.81
CA GLY A 252 -26.19 18.91 3.24
C GLY A 252 -25.70 19.86 2.13
N GLN A 253 -24.45 19.70 1.68
CA GLN A 253 -23.81 20.53 0.66
C GLN A 253 -23.46 19.69 -0.56
N LYS A 254 -23.86 20.14 -1.75
CA LYS A 254 -23.46 19.50 -3.02
C LYS A 254 -22.04 19.88 -3.39
N PHE A 255 -21.26 18.90 -3.82
CA PHE A 255 -19.90 19.12 -4.30
C PHE A 255 -19.80 19.00 -5.82
N ASP A 256 -19.82 20.15 -6.48
CA ASP A 256 -19.67 20.28 -7.94
C ASP A 256 -18.24 19.95 -8.40
N LYS A 257 -17.26 19.97 -7.48
CA LYS A 257 -15.92 19.40 -7.69
C LYS A 257 -15.52 18.39 -6.61
N ILE A 258 -15.05 17.22 -7.04
CA ILE A 258 -14.48 16.19 -6.16
C ILE A 258 -13.09 15.79 -6.66
N VAL A 259 -12.06 16.00 -5.85
CA VAL A 259 -10.73 15.38 -6.05
C VAL A 259 -10.70 14.06 -5.28
N GLY A 260 -10.52 12.94 -5.96
CA GLY A 260 -10.26 11.66 -5.28
C GLY A 260 -8.80 11.60 -4.84
N VAL A 261 -8.56 11.47 -3.53
CA VAL A 261 -7.21 11.40 -2.94
C VAL A 261 -7.07 10.07 -2.22
N GLY A 262 -6.27 9.18 -2.78
CA GLY A 262 -6.07 7.84 -2.22
C GLY A 262 -4.66 7.65 -1.72
N HIS A 263 -4.49 6.86 -0.65
CA HIS A 263 -3.21 6.31 -0.22
C HIS A 263 -3.18 4.79 -0.42
N SER A 264 -2.12 4.25 -1.05
CA SER A 264 -1.91 2.80 -1.18
C SER A 264 -3.12 2.11 -1.80
N TYR A 265 -3.79 1.22 -1.06
CA TYR A 265 -5.03 0.59 -1.49
C TYR A 265 -6.21 1.58 -1.69
N GLY A 266 -6.19 2.73 -1.01
CA GLY A 266 -7.07 3.86 -1.32
C GLY A 266 -6.75 4.49 -2.68
N SER A 267 -5.49 4.54 -3.11
CA SER A 267 -5.11 4.97 -4.46
C SER A 267 -5.59 3.99 -5.51
N VAL A 268 -5.49 2.69 -5.23
CA VAL A 268 -6.07 1.63 -6.07
C VAL A 268 -7.59 1.79 -6.21
N GLN A 269 -8.29 2.14 -5.13
CA GLN A 269 -9.73 2.47 -5.19
C GLN A 269 -10.01 3.73 -6.00
N VAL A 270 -9.27 4.84 -5.80
CA VAL A 270 -9.44 6.06 -6.62
C VAL A 270 -9.17 5.77 -8.11
N GLN A 271 -8.14 4.98 -8.41
CA GLN A 271 -7.82 4.52 -9.77
C GLN A 271 -9.01 3.73 -10.36
N ALA A 272 -9.53 2.75 -9.62
CA ALA A 272 -10.69 1.98 -10.04
C ALA A 272 -11.96 2.84 -10.21
N ILE A 273 -12.20 3.86 -9.35
CA ILE A 273 -13.31 4.82 -9.55
C ILE A 273 -13.13 5.54 -10.90
N THR A 274 -11.93 6.04 -11.22
CA THR A 274 -11.69 6.68 -12.53
C THR A 274 -11.82 5.72 -13.71
N ALA A 275 -11.64 4.41 -13.51
CA ALA A 275 -11.79 3.40 -14.55
C ALA A 275 -13.25 3.00 -14.80
N HIS A 276 -14.03 2.77 -13.73
CA HIS A 276 -15.39 2.24 -13.82
C HIS A 276 -16.49 3.31 -13.77
N VAL A 277 -16.23 4.46 -13.13
CA VAL A 277 -17.18 5.60 -13.02
C VAL A 277 -16.42 6.92 -13.22
N PRO A 278 -15.91 7.19 -14.45
CA PRO A 278 -15.02 8.32 -14.75
C PRO A 278 -15.61 9.70 -14.44
N THR A 279 -16.94 9.83 -14.33
CA THR A 279 -17.63 11.08 -14.00
C THR A 279 -17.84 11.30 -12.49
N ALA A 280 -17.48 10.35 -11.63
CA ALA A 280 -17.63 10.51 -10.18
C ALA A 280 -16.66 11.57 -9.62
N LEU A 281 -15.45 11.65 -10.18
CA LEU A 281 -14.34 12.51 -9.75
C LEU A 281 -13.97 13.52 -10.85
N ASP A 282 -13.45 14.68 -10.48
CA ASP A 282 -12.90 15.67 -11.42
C ASP A 282 -11.39 15.53 -11.59
N ALA A 283 -10.70 14.99 -10.58
CA ALA A 283 -9.25 14.81 -10.56
C ALA A 283 -8.87 13.65 -9.63
N ALA A 284 -7.70 13.05 -9.85
CA ALA A 284 -7.21 11.92 -9.06
C ALA A 284 -5.79 12.17 -8.52
N LEU A 285 -5.60 11.96 -7.22
CA LEU A 285 -4.33 12.04 -6.51
C LEU A 285 -4.01 10.67 -5.90
N LEU A 286 -2.94 10.04 -6.36
CA LEU A 286 -2.58 8.66 -6.05
C LEU A 286 -1.28 8.64 -5.21
N GLN A 287 -1.41 8.66 -3.89
CA GLN A 287 -0.28 8.67 -2.95
C GLN A 287 0.22 7.24 -2.62
N GLY A 288 1.52 6.97 -2.73
CA GLY A 288 2.09 5.65 -2.46
C GLY A 288 1.56 4.61 -3.46
N PHE A 289 1.72 4.90 -4.76
CA PHE A 289 1.09 4.16 -5.86
C PHE A 289 1.97 4.11 -7.13
N SER A 290 1.78 3.04 -7.91
CA SER A 290 2.18 2.91 -9.31
C SER A 290 1.35 1.78 -9.95
N ASN A 291 1.52 1.51 -11.25
CA ASN A 291 1.02 0.28 -11.88
C ASN A 291 2.04 -0.88 -11.86
N ASN A 292 3.13 -0.79 -11.09
CA ASN A 292 4.12 -1.86 -10.92
C ASN A 292 3.82 -2.72 -9.69
N GLY A 293 3.45 -3.98 -9.92
CA GLY A 293 3.13 -4.95 -8.86
C GLY A 293 4.32 -5.71 -8.26
N THR A 294 5.57 -5.43 -8.66
CA THR A 294 6.76 -6.22 -8.24
C THR A 294 6.97 -6.23 -6.73
N GLY A 295 6.60 -5.15 -6.03
CA GLY A 295 6.71 -5.05 -4.58
C GLY A 295 5.58 -5.72 -3.79
N GLN A 296 4.46 -6.08 -4.43
CA GLN A 296 3.28 -6.64 -3.74
C GLN A 296 3.58 -7.97 -3.05
N GLY A 297 4.30 -8.88 -3.71
CA GLY A 297 4.69 -10.17 -3.11
C GLY A 297 5.59 -10.00 -1.87
N PRO A 298 6.70 -9.24 -1.97
CA PRO A 298 7.54 -8.86 -0.85
C PRO A 298 6.82 -8.14 0.30
N PHE A 299 5.83 -7.27 0.02
CA PHE A 299 4.99 -6.62 1.02
C PHE A 299 4.09 -7.64 1.76
N LEU A 300 3.35 -8.46 1.02
CA LEU A 300 2.47 -9.48 1.61
C LEU A 300 3.23 -10.55 2.42
N ALA A 301 4.49 -10.83 2.07
CA ALA A 301 5.38 -11.68 2.85
C ALA A 301 5.99 -10.93 4.06
N GLY A 302 6.41 -9.67 3.87
CA GLY A 302 7.09 -8.83 4.85
C GLY A 302 6.26 -8.60 6.11
N GLY A 303 5.01 -8.21 5.93
CA GLY A 303 4.05 -7.98 7.02
C GLY A 303 3.84 -9.17 7.94
N SER A 304 4.17 -10.39 7.49
CA SER A 304 4.02 -11.63 8.28
C SER A 304 2.60 -11.77 8.84
N TYR A 305 1.60 -11.45 8.00
CA TYR A 305 0.23 -11.16 8.42
C TYR A 305 -0.37 -12.21 9.37
N SER A 306 -0.83 -11.73 10.52
CA SER A 306 -1.24 -12.55 11.66
C SER A 306 -2.56 -12.09 12.26
N ILE A 307 -3.30 -13.02 12.89
CA ILE A 307 -4.64 -12.81 13.47
C ILE A 307 -4.68 -11.57 14.38
N ALA A 308 -5.56 -10.62 14.05
CA ALA A 308 -5.61 -9.32 14.75
C ALA A 308 -5.88 -9.43 16.26
N THR A 309 -6.72 -10.39 16.67
CA THR A 309 -7.09 -10.66 18.06
C THR A 309 -5.98 -11.38 18.85
N GLU A 310 -5.07 -12.09 18.18
CA GLU A 310 -3.87 -12.68 18.81
C GLU A 310 -2.75 -11.62 18.98
N VAL A 311 -2.60 -10.72 18.02
CA VAL A 311 -1.55 -9.69 18.01
C VAL A 311 -1.90 -8.47 18.88
N PHE A 312 -3.18 -8.09 18.95
CA PHE A 312 -3.66 -6.96 19.76
C PHE A 312 -4.94 -7.31 20.56
N PRO A 313 -4.88 -8.26 21.52
CA PRO A 313 -6.05 -8.68 22.31
C PRO A 313 -6.66 -7.54 23.14
N ASP A 314 -5.88 -6.52 23.53
CA ASP A 314 -6.38 -5.33 24.23
C ASP A 314 -7.15 -4.35 23.30
N ARG A 315 -7.14 -4.57 21.98
CA ARG A 315 -7.74 -3.69 20.97
C ARG A 315 -8.86 -4.35 20.18
N PHE A 316 -8.80 -5.66 19.94
CA PHE A 316 -9.75 -6.40 19.10
C PHE A 316 -10.25 -7.66 19.80
N SER A 317 -11.58 -7.85 19.87
CA SER A 317 -12.19 -9.07 20.41
C SER A 317 -12.49 -10.09 19.30
N ALA A 318 -12.41 -11.38 19.65
CA ALA A 318 -12.92 -12.47 18.82
C ALA A 318 -14.47 -12.47 18.71
N ASP A 319 -15.17 -11.69 19.53
CA ASP A 319 -16.61 -11.43 19.38
C ASP A 319 -16.92 -10.41 18.26
N GLU A 320 -15.92 -9.62 17.83
CA GLU A 320 -16.04 -8.61 16.76
C GLU A 320 -15.35 -9.05 15.46
N LEU A 321 -14.16 -9.66 15.57
CA LEU A 321 -13.33 -10.06 14.43
C LEU A 321 -13.19 -11.59 14.31
N THR A 322 -13.42 -12.09 13.10
CA THR A 322 -13.00 -13.45 12.71
C THR A 322 -11.50 -13.49 12.42
N ASN A 323 -10.88 -14.67 12.53
CA ASN A 323 -9.42 -14.82 12.45
C ASN A 323 -8.80 -14.34 11.11
N ALA A 324 -9.56 -14.35 10.01
CA ALA A 324 -9.12 -13.85 8.71
C ALA A 324 -9.04 -12.31 8.61
N TYR A 325 -9.26 -11.57 9.72
CA TYR A 325 -8.81 -10.19 9.91
C TYR A 325 -7.38 -10.14 10.43
N LEU A 326 -6.46 -9.59 9.64
CA LEU A 326 -5.02 -9.69 9.88
C LEU A 326 -4.34 -8.33 10.04
N VAL A 327 -3.34 -8.29 10.91
CA VAL A 327 -2.40 -7.16 11.09
C VAL A 327 -0.97 -7.66 10.87
N THR A 328 0.01 -6.77 10.80
CA THR A 328 1.41 -7.18 10.76
C THR A 328 1.82 -7.83 12.09
N ALA A 329 2.57 -8.93 12.08
CA ALA A 329 2.83 -9.71 13.30
C ALA A 329 3.56 -8.92 14.40
N VAL A 330 4.57 -8.14 14.00
CA VAL A 330 5.50 -7.45 14.91
C VAL A 330 5.85 -6.06 14.37
N PRO A 331 6.31 -5.11 15.23
CA PRO A 331 6.68 -3.77 14.76
C PRO A 331 7.71 -3.77 13.62
N GLN A 332 8.63 -4.72 13.60
CA GLN A 332 9.65 -4.86 12.54
C GLN A 332 9.02 -5.20 11.17
N ALA A 333 7.90 -5.91 11.14
CA ALA A 333 7.15 -6.22 9.92
C ALA A 333 6.42 -4.96 9.41
N ASN A 334 5.72 -4.24 10.31
CA ASN A 334 5.18 -2.91 9.99
C ASN A 334 6.27 -1.96 9.44
N GLN A 335 7.44 -1.92 10.07
CA GLN A 335 8.55 -1.09 9.61
C GLN A 335 9.08 -1.53 8.22
N PHE A 336 9.15 -2.84 7.97
CA PHE A 336 9.60 -3.41 6.70
C PHE A 336 8.64 -3.10 5.54
N ASP A 337 7.33 -3.08 5.81
CA ASP A 337 6.32 -2.76 4.79
C ASP A 337 6.20 -1.25 4.54
N PHE A 338 6.13 -0.46 5.63
CA PHE A 338 5.64 0.92 5.58
C PHE A 338 6.73 1.99 5.67
N PHE A 339 7.83 1.75 6.38
CA PHE A 339 8.75 2.82 6.82
C PHE A 339 10.13 2.77 6.15
N TYR A 340 10.84 3.91 6.17
CA TYR A 340 12.22 4.03 5.70
C TYR A 340 13.10 4.75 6.73
N PHE A 341 14.05 4.02 7.33
CA PHE A 341 14.91 4.52 8.41
C PHE A 341 16.08 5.34 7.85
N PRO A 342 16.53 6.43 8.53
CA PRO A 342 16.06 7.00 9.80
C PRO A 342 14.95 8.06 9.68
N TYR A 343 14.19 8.09 8.59
CA TYR A 343 13.43 9.28 8.17
C TYR A 343 11.98 9.35 8.69
N PHE A 344 11.75 8.80 9.89
CA PHE A 344 10.51 8.89 10.64
C PHE A 344 10.81 9.07 12.13
N SER A 345 9.87 9.63 12.89
CA SER A 345 10.02 9.77 14.34
C SER A 345 9.55 8.52 15.08
N ALA A 346 10.17 8.23 16.22
CA ALA A 346 9.71 7.15 17.11
C ALA A 346 8.25 7.37 17.57
N ALA A 347 7.81 8.63 17.72
CA ALA A 347 6.42 8.97 18.01
C ALA A 347 5.47 8.57 16.88
N ALA A 348 5.83 8.86 15.62
CA ALA A 348 5.02 8.47 14.46
C ALA A 348 4.95 6.95 14.30
N PHE A 349 6.08 6.25 14.41
CA PHE A 349 6.12 4.79 14.31
C PHE A 349 5.34 4.10 15.43
N ASN A 350 5.54 4.54 16.68
CA ASN A 350 4.82 3.97 17.83
C ASN A 350 3.31 4.23 17.73
N LEU A 351 2.88 5.43 17.30
CA LEU A 351 1.45 5.70 17.09
C LEU A 351 0.88 4.82 15.98
N THR A 352 1.58 4.69 14.85
CA THR A 352 1.14 3.83 13.73
C THR A 352 0.91 2.39 14.20
N ARG A 353 1.85 1.83 14.97
CA ARG A 353 1.67 0.48 15.53
C ARG A 353 0.57 0.39 16.60
N ALA A 354 0.34 1.47 17.35
CA ALA A 354 -0.71 1.53 18.37
C ALA A 354 -2.14 1.70 17.79
N THR A 355 -2.28 2.27 16.59
CA THR A 355 -3.58 2.46 15.92
C THR A 355 -3.80 1.53 14.71
N GLU A 356 -2.82 0.70 14.34
CA GLU A 356 -2.84 -0.21 13.19
C GLU A 356 -4.17 -0.96 13.07
N GLN A 357 -4.77 -0.94 11.87
CA GLN A 357 -6.07 -1.53 11.59
C GLN A 357 -5.94 -2.82 10.78
N PRO A 358 -6.84 -3.79 10.96
CA PRO A 358 -6.77 -5.04 10.24
C PRO A 358 -7.08 -4.87 8.75
N ALA A 359 -6.49 -5.73 7.92
CA ALA A 359 -6.93 -6.00 6.56
C ALA A 359 -7.41 -7.46 6.48
N THR A 360 -8.52 -7.71 5.79
CA THR A 360 -9.04 -9.06 5.61
C THR A 360 -8.28 -9.81 4.51
N GLN A 361 -8.28 -11.14 4.57
CA GLN A 361 -7.73 -11.95 3.47
C GLN A 361 -8.47 -11.72 2.14
N GLY A 362 -9.79 -11.47 2.17
CA GLY A 362 -10.55 -11.03 0.99
C GLY A 362 -9.98 -9.75 0.38
N VAL A 363 -9.68 -8.72 1.18
CA VAL A 363 -9.02 -7.49 0.71
C VAL A 363 -7.60 -7.76 0.21
N LEU A 364 -6.78 -8.49 0.95
CA LEU A 364 -5.37 -8.70 0.62
C LEU A 364 -5.16 -9.52 -0.67
N PHE A 365 -6.03 -10.49 -0.95
CA PHE A 365 -5.94 -11.31 -2.17
C PHE A 365 -6.64 -10.67 -3.39
N THR A 366 -7.65 -9.82 -3.20
CA THR A 366 -8.33 -9.10 -4.30
C THR A 366 -7.79 -7.69 -4.56
N GLN A 367 -6.81 -7.20 -3.78
CA GLN A 367 -6.44 -5.79 -3.65
C GLN A 367 -6.37 -5.01 -4.98
N THR A 368 -5.63 -5.54 -5.96
CA THR A 368 -5.39 -4.90 -7.27
C THR A 368 -6.36 -5.31 -8.37
N ALA A 369 -7.23 -6.31 -8.13
CA ALA A 369 -8.11 -6.90 -9.15
C ALA A 369 -9.20 -5.95 -9.69
N ILE A 370 -9.48 -4.85 -8.97
CA ILE A 370 -10.42 -3.80 -9.39
C ILE A 370 -9.82 -2.75 -10.33
N MET A 371 -8.50 -2.73 -10.55
CA MET A 371 -7.83 -1.74 -11.40
C MET A 371 -8.15 -1.96 -12.88
N GLY A 372 -8.09 -0.88 -13.66
CA GLY A 372 -8.30 -0.93 -15.11
C GLY A 372 -7.93 0.38 -15.80
N THR A 373 -7.76 0.33 -17.13
CA THR A 373 -7.45 1.53 -17.91
C THR A 373 -8.65 2.48 -17.92
N ALA A 374 -8.47 3.69 -17.42
CA ALA A 374 -9.46 4.76 -17.38
C ALA A 374 -9.64 5.41 -18.76
N HIS A 375 -10.22 4.64 -19.69
CA HIS A 375 -10.41 5.00 -21.10
C HIS A 375 -11.23 6.26 -21.34
N GLU A 376 -11.96 6.77 -20.34
CA GLU A 376 -12.85 7.93 -20.44
C GLU A 376 -12.57 9.01 -19.39
N PHE A 377 -11.62 8.81 -18.48
CA PHE A 377 -11.26 9.84 -17.50
C PHE A 377 -10.41 10.94 -18.14
N THR A 378 -10.93 12.17 -18.12
CA THR A 378 -10.28 13.36 -18.69
C THR A 378 -9.72 14.33 -17.64
N GLY A 379 -10.06 14.12 -16.36
CA GLY A 379 -9.52 14.89 -15.24
C GLY A 379 -7.99 14.79 -15.13
N PRO A 380 -7.32 15.77 -14.50
CA PRO A 380 -5.89 15.69 -14.25
C PRO A 380 -5.57 14.62 -13.19
N VAL A 381 -4.38 14.04 -13.30
CA VAL A 381 -3.90 12.95 -12.44
C VAL A 381 -2.52 13.28 -11.88
N HIS A 382 -2.33 13.08 -10.59
CA HIS A 382 -1.06 13.27 -9.91
C HIS A 382 -0.70 12.06 -9.05
N VAL A 383 0.56 11.63 -9.09
CA VAL A 383 1.05 10.46 -8.34
C VAL A 383 2.16 10.91 -7.37
N VAL A 384 2.02 10.56 -6.09
CA VAL A 384 2.94 11.00 -5.01
C VAL A 384 3.48 9.79 -4.26
N THR A 385 4.61 9.24 -4.69
CA THR A 385 5.09 7.93 -4.22
C THR A 385 6.49 8.06 -3.64
N GLY A 386 6.65 7.66 -2.38
CA GLY A 386 7.92 7.80 -1.66
C GLY A 386 9.06 7.06 -2.36
N ALA A 387 10.25 7.68 -2.44
CA ALA A 387 11.40 7.11 -3.16
C ALA A 387 11.80 5.69 -2.70
N GLN A 388 11.35 5.25 -1.51
CA GLN A 388 11.62 3.97 -0.88
C GLN A 388 10.32 3.20 -0.56
N ASP A 389 9.26 3.41 -1.35
CA ASP A 389 7.99 2.67 -1.30
C ASP A 389 8.21 1.17 -1.60
N LEU A 390 7.74 0.28 -0.71
CA LEU A 390 7.86 -1.18 -0.93
C LEU A 390 6.87 -1.70 -1.98
N PRO A 391 5.54 -1.66 -1.79
CA PRO A 391 4.60 -2.36 -2.67
C PRO A 391 4.65 -1.88 -4.13
N PHE A 392 4.81 -0.57 -4.37
CA PHE A 392 4.66 0.04 -5.69
C PHE A 392 5.98 0.46 -6.37
N CYS A 393 7.11 0.43 -5.65
CA CYS A 393 8.43 0.71 -6.21
C CYS A 393 9.52 -0.30 -5.82
N TYR A 394 9.20 -1.33 -5.03
CA TYR A 394 10.16 -2.31 -4.50
C TYR A 394 11.43 -1.67 -3.89
N ARG A 395 11.22 -0.61 -3.10
CA ARG A 395 12.23 0.21 -2.43
C ARG A 395 13.13 1.08 -3.34
N ASP A 396 12.87 1.21 -4.64
CA ASP A 396 13.50 2.24 -5.47
C ASP A 396 12.61 2.71 -6.63
N CYS A 397 11.94 3.86 -6.48
CA CYS A 397 11.07 4.38 -7.54
C CYS A 397 11.82 4.84 -8.79
N TYR A 398 13.16 4.97 -8.78
CA TYR A 398 13.98 5.34 -9.93
C TYR A 398 14.60 4.12 -10.64
N ALA A 399 14.35 2.90 -10.17
CA ALA A 399 14.86 1.66 -10.76
C ALA A 399 14.18 1.27 -12.09
N VAL A 400 14.36 2.10 -13.12
CA VAL A 400 13.93 1.85 -14.50
C VAL A 400 15.12 1.54 -15.42
N PRO A 401 14.95 0.72 -16.48
CA PRO A 401 16.00 0.50 -17.48
C PRO A 401 16.48 1.80 -18.17
N PRO A 402 17.72 1.86 -18.69
CA PRO A 402 18.24 3.04 -19.39
C PRO A 402 17.48 3.43 -20.67
N ASP A 403 16.71 2.50 -21.23
CA ASP A 403 15.85 2.63 -22.41
C ASP A 403 14.34 2.66 -22.04
N ALA A 404 14.01 2.87 -20.77
CA ALA A 404 12.63 2.94 -20.30
C ALA A 404 11.83 4.09 -20.93
N LYS A 405 10.54 3.84 -21.15
CA LYS A 405 9.58 4.81 -21.69
C LYS A 405 9.38 6.01 -20.75
N TYR A 406 9.55 5.80 -19.44
CA TYR A 406 9.36 6.79 -18.39
C TYR A 406 10.57 6.83 -17.44
N PRO A 407 10.92 8.00 -16.87
CA PRO A 407 12.14 8.19 -16.08
C PRO A 407 12.06 7.67 -14.64
N ASN A 408 10.93 7.09 -14.23
CA ASN A 408 10.70 6.50 -12.91
C ASN A 408 9.50 5.54 -12.96
N ILE A 409 9.36 4.68 -11.95
CA ILE A 409 8.30 3.67 -11.84
C ILE A 409 6.90 4.30 -11.72
N PRO A 410 6.65 5.30 -10.84
CA PRO A 410 5.32 5.90 -10.71
C PRO A 410 4.78 6.53 -12.00
N ALA A 411 5.64 7.04 -12.88
CA ALA A 411 5.24 7.63 -14.16
C ALA A 411 4.62 6.63 -15.16
N TYR A 412 4.88 5.32 -15.02
CA TYR A 412 4.17 4.31 -15.81
C TYR A 412 2.65 4.29 -15.53
N ALA A 413 2.18 4.85 -14.41
CA ALA A 413 0.75 4.97 -14.14
C ALA A 413 0.00 5.82 -15.18
N GLN A 414 0.69 6.66 -15.97
CA GLN A 414 0.07 7.38 -17.09
C GLN A 414 -0.56 6.44 -18.13
N GLU A 415 -0.08 5.20 -18.25
CA GLU A 415 -0.63 4.21 -19.18
C GLU A 415 -2.06 3.78 -18.81
N LEU A 416 -2.46 3.95 -17.54
CA LEU A 416 -3.83 3.77 -17.09
C LEU A 416 -4.75 4.94 -17.49
N TYR A 417 -4.20 6.06 -17.96
CA TYR A 417 -4.92 7.33 -18.16
C TYR A 417 -4.75 7.90 -19.59
N PRO A 418 -5.20 7.20 -20.64
CA PRO A 418 -4.98 7.59 -22.04
C PRO A 418 -5.68 8.88 -22.50
N LYS A 419 -6.53 9.50 -21.66
CA LYS A 419 -7.25 10.75 -21.97
C LYS A 419 -7.09 11.85 -20.90
N THR A 420 -6.24 11.67 -19.89
CA THR A 420 -6.06 12.70 -18.84
C THR A 420 -5.57 14.02 -19.44
N SER A 421 -6.14 15.13 -18.98
CA SER A 421 -5.76 16.49 -19.40
C SER A 421 -4.37 16.92 -18.92
N ASN A 422 -3.88 16.36 -17.81
CA ASN A 422 -2.53 16.57 -17.30
C ASN A 422 -2.12 15.39 -16.40
N PHE A 423 -0.90 14.89 -16.57
CA PHE A 423 -0.33 13.83 -15.71
C PHE A 423 1.00 14.29 -15.13
N SER A 424 1.14 14.26 -13.81
CA SER A 424 2.37 14.63 -13.11
C SER A 424 2.73 13.66 -11.99
N VAL A 425 4.01 13.67 -11.59
CA VAL A 425 4.57 12.76 -10.59
C VAL A 425 5.48 13.53 -9.65
N TYR A 426 5.29 13.34 -8.35
CA TYR A 426 6.23 13.75 -7.31
C TYR A 426 6.75 12.52 -6.56
N ILE A 427 8.05 12.50 -6.26
CA ILE A 427 8.72 11.42 -5.54
C ILE A 427 9.48 12.07 -4.38
N PRO A 428 8.88 12.15 -3.17
CA PRO A 428 9.58 12.66 -2.01
C PRO A 428 10.75 11.72 -1.67
N ALA A 429 11.96 12.30 -1.62
CA ALA A 429 13.16 11.59 -1.22
C ALA A 429 13.02 11.02 0.21
N ASN A 430 13.83 10.02 0.55
CA ASN A 430 13.92 9.50 1.93
C ASN A 430 12.59 9.04 2.55
N THR A 431 11.61 8.65 1.73
CA THR A 431 10.22 8.40 2.16
C THR A 431 9.80 6.99 1.81
N GLY A 432 9.26 6.25 2.80
CA GLY A 432 8.66 4.93 2.61
C GLY A 432 7.23 4.97 2.09
N HIS A 433 6.48 3.88 2.27
CA HIS A 433 5.11 3.74 1.81
C HIS A 433 4.06 4.44 2.71
N ALA A 434 4.31 4.53 4.03
CA ALA A 434 3.51 5.33 4.96
C ALA A 434 3.90 6.82 4.90
N VAL A 435 3.59 7.47 3.78
CA VAL A 435 4.08 8.80 3.41
C VAL A 435 3.76 9.86 4.49
N ASN A 436 2.52 9.87 5.00
CA ASN A 436 2.06 10.82 6.04
C ASN A 436 2.79 10.69 7.39
N GLN A 437 3.62 9.65 7.58
CA GLN A 437 4.31 9.32 8.83
C GLN A 437 5.85 9.48 8.74
N HIS A 438 6.36 9.98 7.62
CA HIS A 438 7.78 10.36 7.43
C HIS A 438 7.98 11.87 7.61
N TYR A 439 9.23 12.30 7.87
CA TYR A 439 9.54 13.75 8.02
C TYR A 439 9.24 14.60 6.78
N SER A 440 9.08 13.98 5.61
CA SER A 440 8.73 14.63 4.34
C SER A 440 7.24 15.01 4.21
N ALA A 441 6.38 14.57 5.14
CA ALA A 441 4.94 14.81 5.06
C ALA A 441 4.54 16.28 4.84
N PRO A 442 5.15 17.31 5.50
CA PRO A 442 4.78 18.71 5.25
C PRO A 442 5.08 19.20 3.83
N ASP A 443 6.16 18.72 3.20
CA ASP A 443 6.52 19.07 1.81
C ASP A 443 5.61 18.32 0.83
N VAL A 444 5.29 17.06 1.13
CA VAL A 444 4.29 16.28 0.40
C VAL A 444 2.91 16.95 0.45
N TYR A 445 2.50 17.48 1.59
CA TYR A 445 1.21 18.16 1.73
C TYR A 445 1.17 19.46 0.92
N GLN A 446 2.29 20.19 0.81
CA GLN A 446 2.38 21.37 -0.07
C GLN A 446 2.20 20.99 -1.55
N GLU A 447 2.91 19.96 -2.05
CA GLU A 447 2.76 19.47 -3.43
C GLU A 447 1.31 19.00 -3.69
N MET A 448 0.75 18.18 -2.79
CA MET A 448 -0.62 17.68 -2.92
C MET A 448 -1.65 18.81 -2.97
N LEU A 449 -1.50 19.85 -2.15
CA LEU A 449 -2.41 20.99 -2.10
C LEU A 449 -2.22 21.96 -3.27
N ALA A 450 -1.00 22.05 -3.83
CA ALA A 450 -0.74 22.76 -5.08
C ALA A 450 -1.37 22.05 -6.29
N PHE A 451 -1.30 20.72 -6.35
CA PHE A 451 -2.07 19.95 -7.32
C PHE A 451 -3.58 20.20 -7.17
N VAL A 452 -4.11 20.15 -5.95
CA VAL A 452 -5.53 20.41 -5.67
C VAL A 452 -5.96 21.82 -6.10
N ASP A 453 -5.15 22.87 -5.89
CA ASP A 453 -5.44 24.21 -6.45
C ASP A 453 -5.50 24.14 -7.98
N SER A 454 -4.48 23.53 -8.62
CA SER A 454 -4.37 23.46 -10.08
C SER A 454 -5.48 22.64 -10.77
N ALA A 455 -6.04 21.65 -10.06
CA ALA A 455 -7.08 20.74 -10.55
C ALA A 455 -8.50 21.25 -10.28
N LEU A 456 -8.64 22.36 -9.54
CA LEU A 456 -9.90 22.95 -9.13
C LEU A 456 -10.12 24.38 -9.65
N MET A 457 -9.20 24.90 -10.47
CA MET A 457 -9.38 26.12 -11.27
C MET A 457 -10.10 25.84 -12.59
#